data_AF-A0A377NM37-F1
#
_entry.id   AF-A0A377NM37-F1
#
_cell.length_a   1.000
_cell.length_b   1.000
_cell.length_c   1.000
_cell.angle_alpha   90.00
_cell.angle_beta   90.00
_cell.angle_gamma   90.00
#
_symmetry.space_group_name_H-M   'P 1'
#
loop_
_entity.id
_entity.type
_entity.pdbx_description
1 polymer ?
#
loop_
_entity_poly.entity_id
_entity_poly.type
_entity_poly.pdbx_seq_one_letter_code
_entity_poly.pdbx_strand_id
1 'polypeptide(L)' 'MQALELAAEHLIRGKDQLIGARAGELLAEELRMSQQALSEITGEFTSDDLLGRIFSSFCIGK' A
#
# COMPACT_ATOMS: atom_id res chain seq x y z
N MET A 1 -12.78 -5.48 -10.45
CA MET A 1 -11.66 -6.36 -10.89
C MET A 1 -10.46 -5.56 -11.37
N GLN A 2 -10.64 -4.46 -12.11
CA GLN A 2 -9.56 -3.61 -12.64
C GLN A 2 -8.48 -3.19 -11.62
N ALA A 3 -8.85 -2.77 -10.40
CA ALA A 3 -7.87 -2.34 -9.39
C ALA A 3 -6.90 -3.45 -8.93
N LEU A 4 -7.34 -4.72 -8.89
CA LEU A 4 -6.43 -5.84 -8.58
C LEU A 4 -5.45 -6.12 -9.73
N GLU A 5 -5.92 -6.01 -10.97
CA GLU A 5 -5.07 -6.16 -12.17
C GLU A 5 -4.02 -5.04 -12.23
N LEU A 6 -4.42 -3.80 -11.97
CA LEU A 6 -3.53 -2.65 -11.94
C LEU A 6 -2.48 -2.76 -10.83
N ALA A 7 -2.89 -3.16 -9.62
CA ALA A 7 -1.96 -3.41 -8.53
C ALA A 7 -0.93 -4.50 -8.89
N ALA A 8 -1.38 -5.60 -9.50
CA ALA A 8 -0.49 -6.68 -9.94
C ALA A 8 0.49 -6.21 -11.02
N GLU A 9 0.06 -5.36 -11.95
CA GLU A 9 0.92 -4.78 -12.98
C GLU A 9 2.06 -3.93 -12.37
N HIS A 10 1.73 -3.06 -11.41
CA HIS A 10 2.72 -2.26 -10.69
C HIS A 10 3.73 -3.15 -9.93
N LEU A 11 3.26 -4.22 -9.28
CA LEU A 11 4.16 -5.18 -8.60
C LEU A 11 5.13 -5.86 -9.58
N ILE A 12 4.66 -6.25 -10.76
CA ILE A 12 5.51 -6.86 -11.79
C ILE A 12 6.56 -5.86 -12.28
N ARG A 13 6.13 -4.63 -12.62
CA ARG A 13 7.04 -3.57 -13.07
C ARG A 13 8.09 -3.22 -12.01
N GLY A 14 7.68 -3.01 -10.76
CA GLY A 14 8.59 -2.70 -9.67
C GLY A 14 9.62 -3.81 -9.42
N LYS A 15 9.20 -5.08 -9.51
CA LYS A 15 10.11 -6.23 -9.42
C LYS A 15 11.13 -6.24 -10.56
N ASP A 16 10.68 -5.98 -11.79
CA ASP A 16 11.56 -5.96 -12.95
C ASP A 16 12.58 -4.80 -12.87
N GLN A 17 12.17 -3.64 -12.36
CA GLN A 17 13.08 -2.50 -12.09
C GLN A 17 14.09 -2.83 -10.99
N LEU A 18 13.66 -3.49 -9.91
CA LEU A 18 14.56 -3.91 -8.84
C LEU A 18 15.59 -4.93 -9.35
N ILE A 19 15.16 -5.95 -10.08
CA ILE A 19 16.06 -7.03 -10.53
C ILE A 19 16.95 -6.57 -11.68
N GLY A 20 16.39 -5.88 -12.67
CA GLY A 20 17.09 -5.47 -13.88
C GLY A 20 18.02 -4.28 -13.68
N ALA A 21 17.60 -3.28 -12.89
CA ALA A 21 18.32 -2.02 -12.72
C ALA A 21 18.83 -1.78 -11.30
N ARG A 22 18.52 -2.66 -10.32
CA ARG A 22 18.76 -2.42 -8.88
C ARG A 22 18.16 -1.10 -8.39
N ALA A 23 17.10 -0.64 -9.05
CA ALA A 23 16.47 0.64 -8.79
C ALA A 23 15.43 0.50 -7.67
N GLY A 24 15.90 0.52 -6.42
CA GLY A 24 15.03 0.43 -5.25
C GLY A 24 14.02 1.59 -5.13
N GLU A 25 14.38 2.78 -5.62
CA GLU A 25 13.48 3.94 -5.66
C GLU A 25 12.30 3.75 -6.63
N LEU A 26 12.54 3.12 -7.78
CA LEU A 26 11.47 2.80 -8.73
C LEU A 26 10.54 1.72 -8.18
N LEU A 27 11.10 0.71 -7.51
CA LEU A 27 10.28 -0.26 -6.77
C LEU A 27 9.40 0.44 -5.73
N ALA A 28 9.95 1.38 -4.96
CA ALA A 28 9.19 2.09 -3.93
C ALA A 28 8.00 2.87 -4.53
N GLU A 29 8.19 3.53 -5.67
CA GLU A 29 7.09 4.23 -6.35
C GLU A 29 6.05 3.26 -6.93
N GLU A 30 6.46 2.15 -7.53
CA GLU A 30 5.52 1.13 -8.02
C GLU A 30 4.72 0.49 -6.88
N LEU A 31 5.34 0.27 -5.70
CA LEU A 31 4.63 -0.20 -4.51
C LEU A 31 3.59 0.81 -4.02
N ARG A 32 3.92 2.11 -4.07
CA ARG A 32 2.96 3.18 -3.73
C ARG A 32 1.77 3.18 -4.68
N MET A 33 2.01 3.08 -5.99
CA MET A 33 0.94 2.99 -6.99
C MET A 33 0.08 1.73 -6.81
N SER A 34 0.70 0.59 -6.53
CA SER A 34 -0.02 -0.65 -6.20
C SER A 34 -0.91 -0.48 -4.98
N GLN A 35 -0.43 0.17 -3.92
CA GLN A 35 -1.22 0.42 -2.71
C GLN A 35 -2.40 1.37 -2.97
N GLN A 36 -2.21 2.37 -3.83
CA GLN A 36 -3.29 3.27 -4.23
C GLN A 36 -4.39 2.54 -5.00
N ALA A 37 -4.02 1.69 -5.97
CA ALA A 37 -4.99 0.87 -6.70
C ALA A 37 -5.78 -0.07 -5.78
N LEU A 38 -5.13 -0.69 -4.79
CA LEU A 38 -5.82 -1.52 -3.80
C LEU A 38 -6.78 -0.71 -2.92
N SER A 39 -6.41 0.53 -2.58
CA SER A 39 -7.23 1.42 -1.75
C SER A 39 -8.55 1.80 -2.44
N GLU A 40 -8.65 1.72 -3.77
CA GLU A 40 -9.92 1.90 -4.50
C GLU A 40 -10.98 0.84 -4.12
N ILE A 41 -10.54 -0.36 -3.70
CA ILE A 41 -11.44 -1.46 -3.32
C ILE A 41 -11.57 -1.55 -1.80
N THR A 42 -10.49 -1.34 -1.06
CA THR A 42 -10.49 -1.50 0.41
C THR A 42 -10.91 -0.25 1.18
N GLY A 43 -10.99 0.90 0.49
CA GLY A 43 -11.00 2.21 1.14
C GLY A 43 -9.60 2.65 1.56
N GLU A 44 -9.44 3.93 1.86
CA GLU A 44 -8.19 4.47 2.38
C GLU A 44 -7.98 4.05 3.83
N PHE A 45 -6.74 3.71 4.18
CA PHE A 45 -6.30 3.53 5.55
C PHE A 45 -5.50 4.76 5.97
N THR A 46 -6.12 5.61 6.76
CA THR A 46 -5.57 6.90 7.16
C THR A 46 -4.72 6.79 8.41
N SER A 47 -3.97 7.86 8.70
CA SER A 47 -3.27 8.00 9.99
C SER A 47 -4.25 7.91 11.17
N ASP A 48 -5.48 8.40 11.03
CA ASP A 48 -6.50 8.35 12.08
C ASP A 48 -6.99 6.91 12.31
N ASP A 49 -7.14 6.12 11.25
CA ASP A 49 -7.47 4.69 11.36
C ASP A 49 -6.35 3.92 12.09
N LEU A 50 -5.10 4.28 11.82
CA LEU A 50 -3.93 3.73 12.51
C LEU A 50 -3.93 4.12 14.00
N LEU A 51 -4.10 5.39 14.31
CA LEU A 51 -4.14 5.88 15.69
C LEU A 51 -5.32 5.27 16.44
N GLY A 52 -6.50 5.20 15.83
CA GLY A 52 -7.69 4.54 16.37
C GLY A 52 -7.41 3.09 16.73
N ARG A 53 -6.71 2.33 15.88
CA ARG A 53 -6.28 0.95 16.18
C ARG A 53 -5.31 0.87 17.34
N ILE A 54 -4.26 1.70 17.36
CA ILE A 54 -3.25 1.72 18.44
C ILE A 54 -3.91 2.03 19.79
N PHE A 55 -4.85 2.98 19.81
CA PHE A 55 -5.54 3.41 21.03
C PHE A 55 -6.79 2.60 21.36
N SER A 56 -7.32 1.77 20.45
CA SER A 56 -8.50 0.92 20.69
C SER A 56 -8.32 -0.09 21.82
N SER A 57 -7.07 -0.51 22.09
CA SER A 57 -6.70 -1.41 23.19
C SER A 57 -6.33 -0.68 24.48
N PHE A 58 -6.20 0.65 24.46
CA PHE A 58 -6.11 1.43 25.69
C PHE A 58 -7.53 1.63 26.19
N CYS A 59 -7.96 0.78 27.13
CA CYS A 59 -9.15 1.06 27.93
C CYS A 59 -8.99 2.47 28.52
N ILE A 60 -9.67 3.46 27.94
CA ILE A 60 -9.94 4.71 28.64
C ILE A 60 -10.82 4.27 29.81
N GLY A 61 -10.19 4.15 30.98
CA GLY A 61 -10.90 3.92 32.22
C GLY A 61 -12.02 4.94 32.35
N LYS A 62 -13.21 4.45 32.69
CA LYS A 62 -14.13 5.23 33.52
C LYS A 62 -13.42 5.66 34.80
#